data_AF-A0A1F7LIM4-F1
#
_entry.id   AF-A0A1F7LIM4-F1
#
_cell.length_a   1.000
_cell.length_b   1.000
_cell.length_c   1.000
_cell.angle_alpha   90.00
_cell.angle_beta   90.00
_cell.angle_gamma   90.00
#
_symmetry.space_group_name_H-M   'P 1'
#
loop_
_entity.id
_entity.type
_entity.pdbx_description
1 polymer ?
#
loop_
_entity_poly.entity_id
_entity_poly.type
_entity_poly.pdbx_seq_one_letter_code
_entity_poly.pdbx_strand_id
1 'polypeptide(L)'
;MTKVTFTLDAETVARLRRTAARLARPQSQVVREAIRDYGERSGKLSEEERRHLLEAFDRLVPAIRPRPAREVEAEVREIRASRRAGSLRRVRSAGR
;
A
#
# COMPACT_ATOMS: atom_id res chain seq x y z
N MET A 1 25.38 0.27 12.90
CA MET A 1 25.25 0.91 11.57
C MET A 1 25.48 -0.16 10.51
N THR A 2 24.64 -0.24 9.50
CA THR A 2 24.78 -1.18 8.37
C THR A 2 25.18 -0.39 7.13
N LYS A 3 26.21 -0.83 6.41
CA LYS A 3 26.62 -0.20 5.15
C LYS A 3 25.71 -0.70 4.02
N VAL A 4 25.14 0.22 3.25
CA VAL A 4 24.32 -0.09 2.08
C VAL A 4 24.81 0.77 0.90
N THR A 5 24.79 0.19 -0.30
CA THR A 5 25.15 0.88 -1.54
C THR A 5 23.88 1.14 -2.34
N PHE A 6 23.70 2.38 -2.82
CA PHE A 6 22.58 2.78 -3.65
C PHE A 6 23.09 3.43 -4.93
N THR A 7 22.35 3.27 -6.01
CA THR A 7 22.55 4.04 -7.24
C THR A 7 21.61 5.24 -7.21
N LEU A 8 22.16 6.43 -7.36
CA LEU A 8 21.42 7.69 -7.42
C LEU A 8 21.85 8.43 -8.69
N ASP A 9 20.95 9.18 -9.29
CA ASP A 9 21.29 10.05 -10.41
C ASP A 9 22.23 11.19 -9.96
N ALA A 10 22.93 11.79 -10.93
CA ALA A 10 23.93 12.81 -10.67
C ALA A 10 23.33 14.06 -9.99
N GLU A 11 22.09 14.42 -10.31
CA GLU A 11 21.41 15.58 -9.73
C GLU A 11 21.12 15.34 -8.24
N THR A 12 20.61 14.17 -7.89
CA THR A 12 20.32 13.77 -6.52
C THR A 12 21.60 13.73 -5.67
N VAL A 13 22.70 13.19 -6.21
CA VAL A 13 24.01 13.20 -5.51
C VAL A 13 24.49 14.63 -5.27
N ALA A 14 24.36 15.52 -6.26
CA ALA A 14 24.74 16.92 -6.12
C ALA A 14 23.88 17.63 -5.06
N ARG A 15 22.56 17.37 -5.04
CA ARG A 15 21.63 17.89 -4.03
C ARG A 15 21.98 17.40 -2.63
N LEU A 16 22.30 16.13 -2.47
CA LEU A 16 22.73 15.54 -1.19
C LEU A 16 23.99 16.23 -0.66
N ARG A 17 25.01 16.39 -1.53
CA ARG A 17 26.27 17.07 -1.18
C ARG A 17 26.04 18.51 -0.74
N ARG A 18 25.26 19.28 -1.49
CA ARG A 18 24.92 20.69 -1.15
C ARG A 18 24.17 20.78 0.18
N THR A 19 23.20 19.91 0.39
CA THR A 19 22.39 19.89 1.63
C THR A 19 23.24 19.54 2.84
N ALA A 20 24.08 18.51 2.72
CA ALA A 20 25.02 18.10 3.76
C ALA A 20 26.00 19.23 4.13
N ALA A 21 26.57 19.90 3.12
CA ALA A 21 27.46 21.05 3.33
C ALA A 21 26.74 22.21 4.03
N ARG A 22 25.54 22.57 3.56
CA ARG A 22 24.74 23.66 4.15
C ARG A 22 24.35 23.40 5.60
N LEU A 23 24.05 22.15 5.94
CA LEU A 23 23.66 21.76 7.30
C LEU A 23 24.86 21.39 8.20
N ALA A 24 26.08 21.47 7.68
CA ALA A 24 27.30 21.00 8.35
C ALA A 24 27.16 19.56 8.93
N ARG A 25 26.52 18.67 8.16
CA ARG A 25 26.24 17.27 8.56
C ARG A 25 26.82 16.27 7.57
N PRO A 26 27.20 15.06 8.01
CA PRO A 26 27.57 13.98 7.11
C PRO A 26 26.43 13.61 6.16
N GLN A 27 26.74 13.23 4.91
CA GLN A 27 25.73 12.82 3.93
C GLN A 27 24.90 11.62 4.41
N SER A 28 25.52 10.68 5.14
CA SER A 28 24.82 9.53 5.72
C SER A 28 23.77 9.93 6.76
N GLN A 29 23.96 11.06 7.46
CA GLN A 29 22.95 11.61 8.36
C GLN A 29 21.80 12.25 7.59
N VAL A 30 22.09 13.03 6.55
CA VAL A 30 21.07 13.62 5.67
C VAL A 30 20.20 12.54 5.02
N VAL A 31 20.82 11.45 4.52
CA VAL A 31 20.08 10.31 3.96
C VAL A 31 19.19 9.65 5.02
N ARG A 32 19.68 9.49 6.26
CA ARG A 32 18.90 8.90 7.35
C ARG A 32 17.67 9.75 7.69
N GLU A 33 17.85 11.06 7.79
CA GLU A 33 16.76 12.00 8.06
C GLU A 33 15.77 12.01 6.90
N ALA A 34 16.24 12.05 5.66
CA ALA A 34 15.37 11.97 4.48
C ALA A 34 14.55 10.67 4.42
N ILE A 35 15.14 9.52 4.78
CA ILE A 35 14.43 8.23 4.85
C ILE A 35 13.38 8.25 5.97
N ARG A 36 13.70 8.82 7.15
CA ARG A 36 12.74 8.96 8.24
C ARG A 36 11.56 9.84 7.80
N ASP A 37 11.83 10.99 7.23
CA ASP A 37 10.80 11.94 6.77
C ASP A 37 9.98 11.35 5.61
N TYR A 38 10.60 10.51 4.77
CA TYR A 38 9.89 9.74 3.74
C TYR A 38 9.02 8.65 4.37
N GLY A 39 9.52 7.93 5.38
CA GLY A 39 8.78 6.91 6.14
C GLY A 39 7.58 7.47 6.87
N GLU A 40 7.74 8.59 7.58
CA GLU A 40 6.67 9.31 8.26
C GLU A 40 5.59 9.81 7.29
N ARG A 41 6.00 10.23 6.09
CA ARG A 41 5.06 10.57 5.00
C ARG A 41 4.40 9.34 4.42
N SER A 42 5.10 8.22 4.26
CA SER A 42 4.53 6.98 3.70
C SER A 42 3.51 6.29 4.61
N GLY A 43 3.53 6.61 5.91
CA GLY A 43 2.49 6.18 6.86
C GLY A 43 1.20 7.01 6.77
N LYS A 44 1.18 8.11 6.00
CA LYS A 44 0.02 8.97 5.76
C LYS A 44 -0.30 8.93 4.27
N LEU A 45 -1.59 8.87 3.93
CA LEU A 45 -2.00 9.03 2.54
C LEU A 45 -1.49 10.37 2.01
N SER A 46 -0.90 10.39 0.81
CA SER A 46 -0.66 11.66 0.12
C SER A 46 -1.98 12.40 -0.10
N GLU A 47 -1.93 13.72 -0.32
CA GLU A 47 -3.15 14.50 -0.57
C GLU A 47 -3.90 14.03 -1.84
N GLU A 48 -3.19 13.46 -2.82
CA GLU A 48 -3.77 12.87 -4.01
C GLU A 48 -4.49 11.55 -3.70
N GLU A 49 -3.82 10.62 -2.98
CA GLU A 49 -4.43 9.35 -2.56
C GLU A 49 -5.61 9.58 -1.61
N ARG A 50 -5.49 10.54 -0.70
CA ARG A 50 -6.57 10.94 0.20
C ARG A 50 -7.79 11.40 -0.59
N ARG A 51 -7.59 12.27 -1.58
CA ARG A 51 -8.67 12.78 -2.43
C ARG A 51 -9.32 11.66 -3.24
N HIS A 52 -8.51 10.80 -3.84
CA HIS A 52 -9.00 9.64 -4.58
C HIS A 52 -9.86 8.70 -3.71
N LEU A 53 -9.42 8.42 -2.48
CA LEU A 53 -10.18 7.58 -1.55
C LEU A 53 -11.47 8.25 -1.06
N LEU A 54 -11.46 9.57 -0.83
CA LEU A 54 -12.67 10.33 -0.50
C LEU A 54 -13.67 10.33 -1.67
N GLU A 55 -13.20 10.53 -2.89
CA GLU A 55 -14.05 10.42 -4.10
C GLU A 55 -14.63 9.02 -4.25
N ALA A 56 -13.85 7.98 -3.98
CA ALA A 56 -14.34 6.61 -3.97
C ALA A 56 -15.41 6.39 -2.89
N PHE A 57 -15.22 6.95 -1.69
CA PHE A 57 -16.20 6.90 -0.60
C PHE A 57 -17.50 7.59 -1.01
N ASP A 58 -17.43 8.84 -1.46
CA ASP A 58 -18.60 9.65 -1.85
C ASP A 58 -19.36 9.02 -3.02
N ARG A 59 -18.67 8.32 -3.92
CA ARG A 59 -19.31 7.59 -5.03
C ARG A 59 -19.93 6.27 -4.59
N LEU A 60 -19.21 5.47 -3.81
CA LEU A 60 -19.61 4.08 -3.54
C LEU A 60 -20.59 3.98 -2.39
N VAL A 61 -20.41 4.73 -1.30
CA VAL A 61 -21.23 4.59 -0.09
C VAL A 61 -22.70 4.89 -0.36
N PRO A 62 -23.09 5.97 -1.07
CA PRO A 62 -24.48 6.22 -1.42
C PRO A 62 -25.09 5.16 -2.35
N ALA A 63 -24.26 4.50 -3.15
CA ALA A 63 -24.70 3.44 -4.06
C ALA A 63 -24.90 2.08 -3.36
N ILE A 64 -24.49 1.94 -2.09
CA ILE A 64 -24.70 0.70 -1.33
C ILE A 64 -26.18 0.59 -0.98
N ARG A 65 -26.85 -0.39 -1.61
CA ARG A 65 -28.23 -0.75 -1.24
C ARG A 65 -28.26 -1.25 0.22
N PRO A 66 -29.16 -0.76 1.08
CA PRO A 66 -29.35 -1.32 2.41
C PRO A 66 -29.84 -2.76 2.27
N ARG A 67 -29.09 -3.70 2.88
CA ARG A 67 -29.42 -5.12 2.87
C ARG A 67 -29.44 -5.65 4.31
N PRO A 68 -30.46 -6.42 4.70
CA PRO A 68 -30.48 -7.10 6.00
C PRO A 68 -29.27 -8.03 6.14
N ALA A 69 -28.65 -8.06 7.34
CA ALA A 69 -27.48 -8.90 7.62
C ALA A 69 -27.71 -10.38 7.24
N ARG A 70 -28.92 -10.91 7.48
CA ARG A 70 -29.32 -12.28 7.13
C ARG A 70 -29.18 -12.61 5.63
N GLU A 71 -29.44 -11.65 4.74
CA GLU A 71 -29.35 -11.86 3.29
C GLU A 71 -27.89 -11.87 2.83
N VAL A 72 -27.08 -11.00 3.41
CA VAL A 72 -25.63 -10.96 3.16
C VAL A 72 -24.98 -12.25 3.66
N GLU A 73 -25.36 -12.73 4.84
CA GLU A 73 -24.85 -13.99 5.38
C GLU A 73 -25.22 -15.21 4.54
N ALA A 74 -26.46 -15.26 4.02
CA ALA A 74 -26.90 -16.31 3.12
C ALA A 74 -26.06 -16.32 1.82
N GLU A 75 -25.86 -15.15 1.21
CA GLU A 75 -25.03 -15.00 0.00
C GLU A 75 -23.57 -15.39 0.26
N VAL A 76 -22.97 -14.92 1.35
CA VAL A 76 -21.59 -15.28 1.71
C VAL A 76 -21.46 -16.80 1.93
N ARG A 77 -22.47 -17.44 2.54
CA ARG A 77 -22.51 -18.90 2.73
C ARG A 77 -22.56 -19.63 1.40
N GLU A 78 -23.37 -19.15 0.46
CA GLU A 78 -23.47 -19.70 -0.91
C GLU A 78 -22.14 -19.58 -1.66
N ILE A 79 -21.52 -18.38 -1.68
CA ILE A 79 -20.22 -18.16 -2.32
C ILE A 79 -19.17 -19.11 -1.74
N ARG A 80 -19.13 -19.29 -0.42
CA ARG A 80 -18.21 -20.23 0.25
C ARG A 80 -18.49 -21.67 -0.13
N ALA A 81 -19.76 -22.07 -0.23
CA ALA A 81 -20.14 -23.42 -0.67
C ALA A 81 -19.69 -23.68 -2.12
N SER A 82 -19.93 -22.74 -3.03
CA SER A 82 -19.50 -22.82 -4.43
C SER A 82 -17.98 -22.91 -4.57
N ARG A 83 -17.22 -22.12 -3.78
CA ARG A 83 -15.74 -22.22 -3.75
C ARG A 83 -15.27 -23.58 -3.25
N ARG A 84 -15.88 -24.13 -2.19
CA ARG A 84 -15.56 -25.47 -1.67
C ARG A 84 -15.89 -26.58 -2.66
N ALA A 85 -17.04 -26.51 -3.32
CA ALA A 85 -17.39 -27.47 -4.37
C ALA A 85 -16.41 -27.41 -5.54
N GLY A 86 -16.02 -26.19 -5.95
CA GLY A 86 -15.02 -25.96 -6.99
C GLY A 86 -13.62 -26.46 -6.62
N SER A 87 -13.18 -26.30 -5.37
CA SER A 87 -11.90 -26.82 -4.89
C SER A 87 -11.91 -28.35 -4.83
N LEU A 88 -13.00 -28.95 -4.34
CA LEU A 88 -13.17 -30.41 -4.29
C LEU A 88 -13.18 -31.03 -5.69
N ARG A 89 -13.82 -30.37 -6.67
CA ARG A 89 -13.82 -30.83 -8.07
C ARG A 89 -12.42 -30.79 -8.69
N ARG A 90 -11.61 -29.77 -8.34
CA ARG A 90 -10.22 -29.60 -8.80
C ARG A 90 -9.27 -30.64 -8.19
N VAL A 91 -9.45 -30.98 -6.91
CA VAL A 91 -8.70 -32.06 -6.25
C VAL A 91 -9.03 -33.42 -6.87
N ARG A 92 -10.30 -33.70 -7.16
CA ARG A 92 -10.70 -34.97 -7.81
C ARG A 92 -10.19 -35.11 -9.25
N SER A 93 -9.97 -34.01 -9.98
CA SER A 93 -9.34 -34.05 -11.31
C SER A 93 -7.83 -34.16 -11.28
N ALA A 94 -7.16 -33.79 -10.18
CA ALA A 94 -5.70 -33.86 -10.02
C ALA A 94 -5.21 -35.21 -9.46
N GLY A 95 -6.13 -36.08 -9.02
CA GLY A 95 -5.83 -37.43 -8.52
C GLY A 95 -6.14 -38.56 -9.50
N ARG A 96 -6.25 -38.27 -10.80
CA ARG A 96 -6.32 -39.26 -11.89
C ARG A 96 -5.08 -39.13 -12.77
#